data_AF-A0A1X0SG35-F1
#
_entry.id   AF-A0A1X0SG35-F1
#
_cell.length_a   1.000
_cell.length_b   1.000
_cell.length_c   1.000
_cell.angle_alpha   90.00
_cell.angle_beta   90.00
_cell.angle_gamma   90.00
#
_symmetry.space_group_name_H-M   'P 1'
#
loop_
_entity.id
_entity.type
_entity.pdbx_description
1 polymer ?
#
loop_
_entity_poly.entity_id
_entity_poly.type
_entity_poly.pdbx_seq_one_letter_code
_entity_poly.pdbx_strand_id
1 'polypeptide(L)'
;MWVLVVEGESIQSDGTFIQHVRATPDVATIGNVRKYANEHLTKCVQLLQSMINKLCDRYLVRKVYISPRCSAPMPLSKRDEKVDSQLKTDMLSHCAGMMQDLLHRLCTNMKPIRLVIIDCAGLSTNFGDTQCFFNTHKQVVEIVVDIEFSFDMFSRFNILNGNGVSSKFNCRVGLQKRRRRLITN
;
A
#
# COMPACT_ATOMS: atom_id res chain seq x y z
N MET A 1 27.01 -2.08 -29.83
CA MET A 1 25.61 -2.35 -30.23
C MET A 1 24.73 -1.94 -29.07
N TRP A 2 24.06 -0.79 -29.20
CA TRP A 2 23.24 -0.21 -28.13
C TRP A 2 21.86 -0.86 -28.15
N VAL A 3 21.47 -1.56 -27.09
CA VAL A 3 20.09 -2.03 -26.93
C VAL A 3 19.33 -0.91 -26.23
N LEU A 4 18.63 -0.12 -27.04
CA LEU A 4 17.56 0.75 -26.58
C LEU A 4 16.42 -0.15 -26.07
N VAL A 5 16.26 -0.22 -24.75
CA VAL A 5 15.03 -0.75 -24.16
C VAL A 5 13.98 0.34 -24.31
N VAL A 6 13.10 0.18 -25.30
CA VAL A 6 11.90 1.00 -25.45
C VAL A 6 10.94 0.60 -24.34
N GLU A 7 10.63 1.56 -23.47
CA GLU A 7 9.63 1.44 -22.41
C GLU A 7 8.25 1.17 -23.02
N GLY A 8 7.86 -0.11 -23.04
CA GLY A 8 6.46 -0.52 -23.13
C GLY A 8 6.02 -0.94 -21.73
N GLU A 9 5.06 -0.22 -21.14
CA GLU A 9 4.36 -0.64 -19.93
C GLU A 9 3.66 -1.98 -20.20
N SER A 10 4.37 -3.06 -19.92
CA SER A 10 3.79 -4.40 -19.88
C SER A 10 2.74 -4.41 -18.78
N ILE A 11 1.50 -4.77 -19.12
CA ILE A 11 0.46 -5.04 -18.13
C ILE A 11 0.97 -6.22 -17.28
N GLN A 12 1.56 -5.92 -16.13
CA GLN A 12 2.10 -6.94 -15.24
C GLN A 12 0.91 -7.67 -14.61
N SER A 13 0.77 -8.95 -14.96
CA SER A 13 -0.33 -9.80 -14.50
C SER A 13 -0.05 -10.36 -13.11
N ASP A 14 -1.07 -10.86 -12.43
CA ASP A 14 -0.92 -11.49 -11.11
C ASP A 14 0.14 -12.64 -11.14
N GLY A 15 0.31 -13.32 -12.29
CA GLY A 15 1.32 -14.35 -12.47
C GLY A 15 2.77 -13.84 -12.44
N THR A 16 3.05 -12.66 -13.00
CA THR A 16 4.40 -12.08 -12.96
C THR A 16 4.75 -11.62 -11.54
N PHE A 17 3.77 -11.11 -10.80
CA PHE A 17 3.96 -10.76 -9.40
C PHE A 17 4.33 -11.99 -8.54
N ILE A 18 3.61 -13.11 -8.72
CA ILE A 18 3.89 -14.35 -7.98
C ILE A 18 5.32 -14.85 -8.28
N GLN A 19 5.77 -14.76 -9.53
CA GLN A 19 7.14 -15.12 -9.90
C GLN A 19 8.17 -14.21 -9.22
N HIS A 20 7.93 -12.89 -9.19
CA HIS A 20 8.79 -11.93 -8.48
C HIS A 20 8.91 -12.24 -6.98
N VAL A 21 7.78 -12.51 -6.32
CA VAL A 21 7.76 -12.90 -4.89
C VAL A 21 8.56 -14.18 -4.67
N ARG A 22 8.43 -15.18 -5.54
CA ARG A 22 9.17 -16.45 -5.45
C ARG A 22 10.67 -16.28 -5.71
N ALA A 23 11.05 -15.36 -6.59
CA ALA A 23 12.44 -15.03 -6.88
C ALA A 23 13.14 -14.26 -5.74
N THR A 24 12.37 -13.72 -4.80
CA THR A 24 12.87 -12.90 -3.68
C THR A 24 12.35 -13.42 -2.33
N PRO A 25 12.65 -14.68 -1.96
CA PRO A 25 12.05 -15.36 -0.81
C PRO A 25 12.41 -14.70 0.54
N ASP A 26 13.54 -14.00 0.60
CA ASP A 26 14.01 -13.29 1.81
C ASP A 26 13.28 -11.95 2.04
N VAL A 27 12.49 -11.49 1.08
CA VAL A 27 11.71 -10.25 1.16
C VAL A 27 10.30 -10.55 1.65
N ALA A 28 9.97 -10.07 2.85
CA ALA A 28 8.64 -10.23 3.42
C ALA A 28 7.62 -9.31 2.73
N THR A 29 6.50 -9.88 2.27
CA THR A 29 5.42 -9.11 1.65
C THR A 29 4.34 -8.76 2.69
N ILE A 30 4.12 -7.45 2.90
CA ILE A 30 3.15 -6.92 3.87
C ILE A 30 2.26 -5.88 3.21
N GLY A 31 1.05 -5.70 3.73
CA GLY A 31 0.09 -4.73 3.23
C GLY A 31 -0.07 -3.54 4.15
N ASN A 32 -0.37 -2.37 3.58
CA ASN A 32 -0.95 -1.25 4.31
C ASN A 32 -2.23 -0.78 3.63
N VAL A 33 -3.29 -0.58 4.42
CA VAL A 33 -4.56 -0.03 3.94
C VAL A 33 -4.99 1.14 4.80
N ARG A 34 -5.46 2.19 4.14
CA ARG A 34 -5.98 3.39 4.81
C ARG A 34 -7.42 3.62 4.42
N LYS A 35 -8.24 4.03 5.38
CA LYS A 35 -9.58 4.52 5.08
C LYS A 35 -9.84 5.84 5.80
N TYR A 36 -10.17 6.89 5.06
CA TYR A 36 -10.84 8.04 5.63
C TYR A 36 -12.32 7.69 5.80
N ALA A 37 -12.85 7.73 7.01
CA ALA A 37 -14.23 7.35 7.29
C ALA A 37 -14.89 8.31 8.27
N ASN A 38 -15.82 9.13 7.74
CA ASN A 38 -16.95 9.71 8.48
C ASN A 38 -18.17 8.78 8.48
N GLU A 39 -17.97 7.53 8.06
CA GLU A 39 -19.02 6.51 7.93
C GLU A 39 -19.21 5.74 9.25
N HIS A 40 -20.37 5.10 9.41
CA HIS A 40 -20.65 4.24 10.56
C HIS A 40 -19.60 3.12 10.68
N LEU A 41 -19.29 2.72 11.93
CA LEU A 41 -18.24 1.73 12.24
C LEU A 41 -18.35 0.45 11.41
N THR A 42 -19.56 -0.12 11.30
CA THR A 42 -19.82 -1.34 10.53
C THR A 42 -19.37 -1.23 9.07
N LYS A 43 -19.66 -0.10 8.42
CA LYS A 43 -19.28 0.14 7.02
C LYS A 43 -17.79 0.41 6.89
N CYS A 44 -17.17 1.06 7.87
CA CYS A 44 -15.72 1.22 7.93
C CYS A 44 -15.02 -0.16 7.98
N VAL A 45 -15.48 -1.05 8.87
CA VAL A 45 -14.97 -2.42 9.02
C VAL A 45 -15.13 -3.21 7.72
N GLN A 46 -16.32 -3.20 7.11
CA GLN A 46 -16.57 -3.90 5.83
C GLN A 46 -15.63 -3.41 4.71
N LEU A 47 -15.42 -2.10 4.59
CA LEU A 47 -14.55 -1.54 3.57
C LEU A 47 -13.08 -1.88 3.82
N LEU A 48 -12.61 -1.79 5.07
CA LEU A 48 -11.26 -2.20 5.43
C LEU A 48 -11.05 -3.70 5.19
N GLN A 49 -12.00 -4.55 5.54
CA GLN A 49 -11.92 -5.99 5.28
C GLN A 49 -11.84 -6.29 3.78
N SER A 50 -12.64 -5.61 2.96
CA SER A 50 -12.58 -5.77 1.50
C SER A 50 -11.21 -5.36 0.94
N MET A 51 -10.61 -4.29 1.48
CA MET A 51 -9.26 -3.85 1.11
C MET A 51 -8.19 -4.86 1.55
N ILE A 52 -8.31 -5.42 2.76
CA ILE A 52 -7.41 -6.46 3.28
C ILE A 52 -7.47 -7.71 2.40
N ASN A 53 -8.68 -8.22 2.13
CA ASN A 53 -8.87 -9.41 1.29
C ASN A 53 -8.23 -9.21 -0.08
N LYS A 54 -8.44 -8.04 -0.70
CA LYS A 54 -7.82 -7.71 -2.00
C LYS A 54 -6.29 -7.86 -1.95
N LEU A 55 -5.63 -7.34 -0.91
CA LEU A 55 -4.18 -7.45 -0.78
C LEU A 55 -3.73 -8.89 -0.52
N CYS A 56 -4.44 -9.64 0.32
CA CYS A 56 -4.14 -11.04 0.62
C CYS A 56 -4.28 -11.92 -0.62
N ASP A 57 -5.39 -11.79 -1.35
CA ASP A 57 -5.76 -12.66 -2.46
C ASP A 57 -4.86 -12.45 -3.69
N ARG A 58 -4.54 -11.19 -4.01
CA ARG A 58 -3.76 -10.85 -5.22
C ARG A 58 -2.26 -10.79 -5.01
N TYR A 59 -1.81 -10.39 -3.83
CA TYR A 59 -0.41 -10.03 -3.60
C TYR A 59 0.27 -10.90 -2.54
N LEU A 60 -0.28 -12.07 -2.22
CA LEU A 60 0.28 -13.02 -1.25
C LEU A 60 0.62 -12.39 0.11
N VAL A 61 -0.09 -11.31 0.46
CA VAL A 61 0.14 -10.57 1.70
C VAL A 61 -0.38 -11.39 2.87
N ARG A 62 0.48 -11.61 3.88
CA ARG A 62 0.10 -12.37 5.10
C ARG A 62 -0.19 -11.49 6.31
N LYS A 63 0.29 -10.26 6.30
CA LYS A 63 0.12 -9.29 7.39
C LYS A 63 -0.28 -7.95 6.80
N VAL A 64 -1.47 -7.47 7.13
CA VAL A 64 -1.95 -6.16 6.70
C VAL A 64 -2.06 -5.23 7.90
N TYR A 65 -1.46 -4.05 7.77
CA TYR A 65 -1.58 -2.97 8.74
C TYR A 65 -2.60 -1.96 8.25
N ILE A 66 -3.36 -1.39 9.18
CA ILE A 66 -4.46 -0.50 8.84
C ILE A 66 -4.25 0.91 9.39
N SER A 67 -4.82 1.92 8.74
CA SER A 67 -5.02 3.25 9.32
C SER A 67 -6.49 3.63 9.19
N PRO A 68 -7.32 3.30 10.20
CA PRO A 68 -8.72 3.67 10.22
C PRO A 68 -8.87 5.18 10.40
N ARG A 69 -9.89 5.76 9.77
CA ARG A 69 -10.26 7.20 9.89
C ARG A 69 -9.11 8.18 9.66
N CYS A 70 -8.07 7.79 8.90
CA CYS A 70 -6.89 8.61 8.71
C CYS A 70 -6.98 9.46 7.42
N SER A 71 -6.69 10.75 7.55
CA SER A 71 -6.57 11.66 6.42
C SER A 71 -5.29 11.37 5.62
N ALA A 72 -5.36 11.52 4.30
CA ALA A 72 -4.24 11.23 3.38
C ALA A 72 -3.01 12.13 3.59
N PRO A 73 -3.17 13.45 3.81
CA PRO A 73 -2.05 14.35 4.09
C PRO A 73 -1.46 14.20 5.50
N MET A 74 -2.07 13.40 6.39
CA MET A 74 -1.53 13.19 7.73
C MET A 74 -0.18 12.45 7.60
N PRO A 75 0.90 12.97 8.23
CA PRO A 75 2.22 12.35 8.18
C PRO A 75 2.18 10.90 8.63
N LEU A 76 2.86 10.01 7.90
CA LEU A 76 2.87 8.57 8.16
C LEU A 76 3.28 8.23 9.60
N SER A 77 4.25 8.95 10.16
CA SER A 77 4.74 8.77 11.52
C SER A 77 3.71 9.07 12.61
N LYS A 78 2.73 9.93 12.33
CA LYS A 78 1.72 10.40 13.30
C LYS A 78 0.39 9.66 13.22
N ARG A 79 0.24 8.75 12.26
CA ARG A 79 -1.03 8.06 12.05
C ARG A 79 -1.29 7.10 13.18
N ASP A 80 -2.53 7.05 13.65
CA ASP A 80 -2.98 6.10 14.66
C ASP A 80 -2.22 6.24 16.01
N GLU A 81 -1.51 7.34 16.27
CA GLU A 81 -0.92 7.65 17.60
C GLU A 81 -1.99 7.71 18.68
N LYS A 82 -3.16 8.24 18.32
CA LYS A 82 -4.37 8.20 19.15
C LYS A 82 -5.21 7.03 18.65
N VAL A 83 -5.24 5.96 19.43
CA VAL A 83 -6.04 4.78 19.12
C VAL A 83 -7.51 5.17 19.06
N ASP A 84 -8.16 4.84 17.95
CA ASP A 84 -9.61 4.89 17.85
C ASP A 84 -10.22 3.78 18.71
N SER A 85 -10.78 4.15 19.87
CA SER A 85 -11.34 3.19 20.82
C SER A 85 -12.51 2.38 20.26
N GLN A 86 -13.11 2.81 19.15
CA GLN A 86 -14.26 2.15 18.55
C GLN A 86 -13.88 1.04 17.57
N LEU A 87 -12.74 1.15 16.88
CA LEU A 87 -12.29 0.15 15.91
C LEU A 87 -11.19 -0.70 16.53
N LYS A 88 -11.55 -1.93 16.90
CA LYS A 88 -10.60 -2.93 17.37
C LYS A 88 -10.10 -3.75 16.19
N THR A 89 -8.81 -4.06 16.19
CA THR A 89 -8.15 -4.81 15.11
C THR A 89 -8.62 -6.27 15.01
N ASP A 90 -9.13 -6.83 16.11
CA ASP A 90 -9.74 -8.17 16.17
C ASP A 90 -11.04 -8.31 15.35
N MET A 91 -11.68 -7.20 15.00
CA MET A 91 -12.84 -7.16 14.10
C MET A 91 -12.47 -7.45 12.63
N LEU A 92 -11.18 -7.48 12.31
CA LEU A 92 -10.67 -7.62 10.94
C LEU A 92 -9.76 -8.85 10.82
N SER A 93 -10.14 -9.79 9.96
CA SER A 93 -9.33 -10.95 9.64
C SER A 93 -8.06 -10.53 8.90
N HIS A 94 -6.92 -11.14 9.24
CA HIS A 94 -5.58 -10.84 8.68
C HIS A 94 -5.04 -9.43 8.98
N CYS A 95 -5.68 -8.69 9.90
CA CYS A 95 -5.14 -7.46 10.44
C CYS A 95 -4.00 -7.77 11.42
N ALA A 96 -2.82 -7.20 11.17
CA ALA A 96 -1.63 -7.35 11.99
C ALA A 96 -1.39 -6.15 12.94
N GLY A 97 -2.29 -5.18 12.94
CA GLY A 97 -2.19 -3.95 13.72
C GLY A 97 -2.47 -2.69 12.92
N MET A 98 -2.24 -1.54 13.55
CA MET A 98 -2.36 -0.20 12.98
C MET A 98 -1.03 0.29 12.39
N MET A 99 -0.97 1.53 11.87
CA MET A 99 0.28 2.09 11.35
C MET A 99 1.38 2.16 12.42
N GLN A 100 1.05 2.45 13.68
CA GLN A 100 2.05 2.45 14.75
C GLN A 100 2.67 1.06 14.97
N ASP A 101 1.91 -0.01 14.81
CA ASP A 101 2.44 -1.39 14.86
C ASP A 101 3.36 -1.69 13.66
N LEU A 102 3.02 -1.15 12.48
CA LEU A 102 3.90 -1.22 11.31
C LEU A 102 5.21 -0.49 11.57
N LEU A 103 5.15 0.76 12.02
CA LEU A 103 6.33 1.57 12.34
C LEU A 103 7.19 0.91 13.41
N HIS A 104 6.56 0.38 14.46
CA HIS A 104 7.26 -0.37 15.50
C HIS A 104 7.97 -1.58 14.94
N ARG A 105 7.29 -2.39 14.11
CA ARG A 105 7.93 -3.54 13.42
C ARG A 105 9.08 -3.10 12.53
N LEU A 106 8.94 -1.99 11.83
CA LEU A 106 9.99 -1.43 10.98
C LEU A 106 11.19 -0.97 11.79
N CYS A 107 11.03 -0.59 13.06
CA CYS A 107 12.14 -0.23 13.94
C CYS A 107 12.81 -1.46 14.58
N THR A 108 12.07 -2.55 14.80
CA THR A 108 12.56 -3.74 15.53
C THR A 108 12.99 -4.91 14.65
N ASN A 109 12.50 -4.98 13.41
CA ASN A 109 12.76 -6.10 12.50
C ASN A 109 13.48 -5.61 11.26
N MET A 110 14.70 -6.11 11.06
CA MET A 110 15.58 -5.71 9.95
C MET A 110 15.34 -6.51 8.66
N LYS A 111 14.38 -7.45 8.63
CA LYS A 111 14.09 -8.21 7.40
C LYS A 111 13.59 -7.29 6.30
N PRO A 112 14.10 -7.43 5.06
CA PRO A 112 13.60 -6.69 3.91
C PRO A 112 12.09 -6.87 3.72
N ILE A 113 11.43 -5.77 3.37
CA ILE A 113 9.98 -5.68 3.27
C ILE A 113 9.60 -5.10 1.90
N ARG A 114 8.66 -5.79 1.27
CA ARG A 114 7.84 -5.32 0.16
C ARG A 114 6.52 -4.82 0.72
N LEU A 115 6.26 -3.52 0.55
CA LEU A 115 5.04 -2.89 1.02
C LEU A 115 4.01 -2.84 -0.11
N VAL A 116 2.85 -3.46 0.07
CA VAL A 116 1.75 -3.45 -0.89
C VAL A 116 0.68 -2.47 -0.42
N ILE A 117 0.23 -1.59 -1.32
CA ILE A 117 -0.81 -0.60 -1.07
C ILE A 117 -1.83 -0.60 -2.21
N ILE A 118 -3.06 -0.17 -1.92
CA ILE A 118 -4.12 -0.10 -2.93
C ILE A 118 -3.93 1.06 -3.89
N ASP A 119 -3.57 2.24 -3.40
CA ASP A 119 -3.27 3.38 -4.23
C ASP A 119 -2.26 4.28 -3.51
N CYS A 120 -1.54 5.12 -4.25
CA CYS A 120 -0.51 6.00 -3.68
C CYS A 120 -1.08 6.90 -2.58
N ALA A 121 -2.30 7.41 -2.75
CA ALA A 121 -2.99 8.22 -1.73
C ALA A 121 -3.32 7.40 -0.47
N GLY A 122 -3.47 6.09 -0.58
CA GLY A 122 -3.64 5.15 0.52
C GLY A 122 -2.43 5.18 1.43
N LEU A 123 -1.21 5.29 0.88
CA LEU A 123 -0.01 5.52 1.65
C LEU A 123 0.14 6.99 2.05
N SER A 124 0.33 7.92 1.13
CA SER A 124 0.42 9.36 1.44
C SER A 124 0.14 10.20 0.20
N THR A 125 -0.46 11.37 0.37
CA THR A 125 -0.57 12.37 -0.72
C THR A 125 0.61 13.33 -0.75
N ASN A 126 1.54 13.20 0.21
CA ASN A 126 2.76 14.00 0.26
C ASN A 126 3.95 13.11 -0.08
N PHE A 127 4.53 13.28 -1.27
CA PHE A 127 5.67 12.49 -1.69
C PHE A 127 6.90 12.68 -0.78
N GLY A 128 7.10 13.87 -0.21
CA GLY A 128 8.18 14.12 0.75
C GLY A 128 8.02 13.32 2.04
N ASP A 129 6.78 13.10 2.49
CA ASP A 129 6.48 12.24 3.63
C ASP A 129 6.77 10.75 3.30
N THR A 130 6.41 10.31 2.08
CA THR A 130 6.81 8.99 1.57
C THR A 130 8.34 8.86 1.53
N GLN A 131 9.07 9.84 0.98
CA GLN A 131 10.54 9.80 0.95
C GLN A 131 11.14 9.74 2.36
N CYS A 132 10.60 10.51 3.30
CA CYS A 132 11.02 10.48 4.71
C CYS A 132 10.81 9.09 5.34
N PHE A 133 9.65 8.48 5.10
CA PHE A 133 9.34 7.12 5.54
C PHE A 133 10.35 6.10 5.00
N PHE A 134 10.66 6.14 3.71
CA PHE A 134 11.66 5.25 3.12
C PHE A 134 13.04 5.55 3.69
N ASN A 135 13.48 6.81 3.78
CA ASN A 135 14.78 7.17 4.37
C ASN A 135 14.96 6.64 5.79
N THR A 136 13.91 6.74 6.60
CA THR A 136 13.90 6.26 8.00
C THR A 136 13.91 4.74 8.09
N HIS A 137 13.09 4.07 7.26
CA HIS A 137 12.87 2.62 7.33
C HIS A 137 13.57 1.90 6.17
N LYS A 138 14.87 1.64 6.35
CA LYS A 138 15.76 1.09 5.30
C LYS A 138 15.34 -0.30 4.80
N GLN A 139 14.71 -1.09 5.66
CA GLN A 139 14.19 -2.41 5.31
C GLN A 139 13.02 -2.38 4.33
N VAL A 140 12.34 -1.24 4.11
CA VAL A 140 11.35 -1.15 3.02
C VAL A 140 12.12 -0.97 1.71
N VAL A 141 12.20 -2.06 0.95
CA VAL A 141 13.04 -2.17 -0.25
C VAL A 141 12.27 -1.89 -1.54
N GLU A 142 10.96 -2.06 -1.52
CA GLU A 142 10.09 -1.73 -2.64
C GLU A 142 8.65 -1.52 -2.20
N ILE A 143 7.89 -0.89 -3.09
CA ILE A 143 6.47 -0.67 -2.94
C ILE A 143 5.73 -1.16 -4.19
N VAL A 144 4.59 -1.79 -3.95
CA VAL A 144 3.69 -2.31 -4.96
C VAL A 144 2.36 -1.60 -4.81
N VAL A 145 1.90 -0.96 -5.88
CA VAL A 145 0.65 -0.21 -5.92
C VAL A 145 -0.34 -0.96 -6.82
N ASP A 146 -1.48 -1.33 -6.26
CA ASP A 146 -2.52 -2.10 -6.94
C ASP A 146 -3.40 -1.22 -7.84
N ILE A 147 -3.16 -1.24 -9.15
CA ILE A 147 -3.87 -0.40 -10.12
C ILE A 147 -4.93 -1.25 -10.81
N GLU A 148 -6.06 -1.46 -10.12
CA GLU A 148 -7.26 -2.22 -10.56
C GLU A 148 -6.97 -3.59 -11.21
N PHE A 149 -6.45 -3.64 -12.43
CA PHE A 149 -6.15 -4.83 -13.22
C PHE A 149 -4.65 -5.11 -13.40
N SER A 150 -3.79 -4.22 -12.91
CA SER A 150 -2.34 -4.34 -12.93
C SER A 150 -1.75 -3.90 -11.59
N PHE A 151 -0.43 -3.80 -11.54
CA PHE A 151 0.26 -3.17 -10.43
C PHE A 151 1.44 -2.35 -10.95
N ASP A 152 1.75 -1.29 -10.23
CA ASP A 152 3.02 -0.60 -10.35
C ASP A 152 3.96 -1.08 -9.26
N MET A 153 5.24 -1.24 -9.60
CA MET A 153 6.27 -1.59 -8.65
C MET A 153 7.39 -0.56 -8.69
N PHE A 154 7.71 0.00 -7.53
CA PHE A 154 8.78 0.97 -7.38
C PHE A 154 9.81 0.46 -6.38
N SER A 155 11.07 0.38 -6.81
CA SER A 155 12.17 0.12 -5.91
C SER A 155 12.38 1.31 -4.96
N ARG A 156 13.02 1.04 -3.83
CA ARG A 156 13.49 2.09 -2.90
C ARG A 156 14.29 3.18 -3.61
N PHE A 157 15.15 2.80 -4.56
CA PHE A 157 15.94 3.76 -5.34
C PHE A 157 15.05 4.73 -6.14
N ASN A 158 13.99 4.21 -6.78
CA ASN A 158 13.05 5.03 -7.54
C ASN A 158 12.29 6.01 -6.63
N ILE A 159 11.91 5.57 -5.42
CA ILE A 159 11.22 6.41 -4.44
C ILE A 159 12.15 7.51 -3.89
N LEU A 160 13.38 7.17 -3.52
CA LEU A 160 14.30 8.14 -2.93
C LEU A 160 14.74 9.22 -3.93
N ASN A 161 14.95 8.85 -5.19
CA ASN A 161 15.37 9.79 -6.24
C ASN A 161 14.20 10.48 -6.97
N GLY A 162 12.96 10.04 -6.73
CA GLY A 162 11.78 10.62 -7.37
C GLY A 162 11.63 10.30 -8.86
N ASN A 163 12.31 9.27 -9.37
CA ASN A 163 12.37 8.88 -10.79
C ASN A 163 10.98 8.49 -11.32
N GLY A 164 10.20 9.45 -11.81
CA GLY A 164 8.86 9.23 -12.36
C GLY A 164 7.78 8.83 -11.34
N VAL A 165 8.12 8.75 -10.05
CA VAL A 165 7.19 8.29 -9.00
C VAL A 165 6.46 9.45 -8.31
N SER A 166 7.10 10.62 -8.21
CA SER A 166 6.57 11.75 -7.43
C SER A 166 5.19 12.23 -7.92
N SER A 167 4.97 12.24 -9.23
CA SER A 167 3.69 12.62 -9.85
C SER A 167 2.56 11.65 -9.49
N LYS A 168 2.84 10.35 -9.31
CA LYS A 168 1.85 9.33 -8.95
C LYS A 168 1.32 9.51 -7.52
N PHE A 169 2.11 10.12 -6.63
CA PHE A 169 1.69 10.46 -5.26
C PHE A 169 0.97 11.81 -5.16
N ASN A 170 0.98 12.62 -6.22
CA ASN A 170 0.23 13.87 -6.30
C ASN A 170 -1.23 13.62 -6.73
N CYS A 171 -1.99 12.88 -5.91
CA CYS A 171 -3.36 12.46 -6.22
C CYS A 171 -4.42 13.58 -6.06
N ARG A 172 -4.05 14.86 -6.30
CA ARG A 172 -4.98 16.00 -6.23
C ARG A 172 -6.00 16.02 -7.38
N VAL A 173 -5.83 15.17 -8.38
CA VAL A 173 -6.85 14.90 -9.39
C VAL A 173 -7.84 13.92 -8.77
N GLY A 174 -9.08 14.36 -8.56
CA GLY A 174 -10.11 13.60 -7.86
C GLY A 174 -10.23 12.16 -8.34
N LEU A 175 -10.45 11.24 -7.39
CA LEU A 175 -10.73 9.83 -7.65
C LEU A 175 -11.71 9.70 -8.83
N GLN A 176 -11.29 9.01 -9.90
CA GLN A 176 -12.28 8.49 -10.84
C GLN A 176 -13.24 7.62 -10.04
N LYS A 177 -14.53 7.99 -10.01
CA LYS A 177 -15.57 7.17 -9.39
C LYS A 177 -15.47 5.78 -10.01
N ARG A 178 -15.29 4.75 -9.16
CA ARG A 178 -15.39 3.34 -9.56
C ARG A 178 -16.68 3.16 -10.36
N ARG A 179 -16.58 2.96 -11.69
CA ARG A 179 -17.75 2.68 -12.52
C ARG A 179 -18.30 1.33 -12.06
N ARG A 180 -19.51 1.32 -11.49
CA ARG A 180 -20.29 0.09 -11.37
C ARG A 180 -20.52 -0.40 -12.80
N ARG A 181 -19.97 -1.56 -13.17
CA ARG A 181 -20.50 -2.28 -14.33
C ARG A 181 -21.88 -2.79 -13.95
N LEU A 182 -22.91 -2.27 -14.63
CA LEU A 182 -24.15 -3.00 -14.81
C LEU A 182 -23.76 -4.29 -15.54
N ILE A 183 -23.92 -5.43 -14.87
CA ILE A 183 -23.92 -6.72 -15.54
C ILE A 183 -25.21 -6.74 -16.33
N THR A 184 -25.14 -6.55 -17.64
CA THR A 184 -26.24 -6.88 -18.54
C THR A 184 -26.20 -8.39 -18.76
N ASN A 185 -27.27 -9.06 -18.34
CA ASN A 185 -27.52 -10.49 -18.55
C ASN A 185 -27.52 -10.86 -20.03
#